data_AF-A0A369UPL1-F1
#
_entry.id   AF-A0A369UPL1-F1
#
_cell.length_a   1.000
_cell.length_b   1.000
_cell.length_c   1.000
_cell.angle_alpha   90.00
_cell.angle_beta   90.00
_cell.angle_gamma   90.00
#
_symmetry.space_group_name_H-M   'P 1'
#
loop_
_entity.id
_entity.type
_entity.pdbx_description
1 polymer ?
#
loop_
_entity_poly.entity_id
_entity_poly.type
_entity_poly.pdbx_seq_one_letter_code
_entity_poly.pdbx_strand_id
1 'polypeptide(L)'
;MLKAIAPDIWHLQHHFVASGLRVSSRMTIVRLQDSSLWLHSPVPVSAAVHSQLAALGNVRYIVAPSKTHHLFVPECVAAFPDAALFGAPGLLHKRPDLTNMRELSRSVEPEWARDLDQTFFDGIPFGNETVWFHKPSGTLIVTDLCQYWQGDLSFAAKAFASFTGVRNRLAVPRTIRWLVRDRAAARISAAKILDYPFVRVVTAHNAIVEDDAYAAVKKAFACFDGN
;
A
#
# COMPACT_ATOMS: atom_id res chain seq x y z
N MET A 1 -16.66 -2.71 8.17
CA MET A 1 -16.78 -4.06 7.56
C MET A 1 -15.76 -4.21 6.45
N LEU A 2 -15.19 -5.40 6.32
CA LEU A 2 -14.33 -5.77 5.19
C LEU A 2 -15.13 -5.80 3.88
N LYS A 3 -14.51 -5.39 2.78
CA LYS A 3 -15.10 -5.44 1.43
C LYS A 3 -14.21 -6.26 0.53
N ALA A 4 -14.78 -7.22 -0.20
CA ALA A 4 -14.04 -8.01 -1.19
C ALA A 4 -13.64 -7.13 -2.38
N ILE A 5 -12.46 -7.39 -2.94
CA ILE A 5 -11.95 -6.76 -4.17
C ILE A 5 -11.85 -7.79 -5.28
N ALA A 6 -11.29 -8.96 -4.95
CA ALA A 6 -11.06 -10.08 -5.84
C ALA A 6 -11.07 -11.36 -4.99
N PRO A 7 -11.02 -12.57 -5.59
CA PRO A 7 -10.76 -13.78 -4.83
C PRO A 7 -9.54 -13.61 -3.93
N ASP A 8 -9.71 -13.98 -2.66
CA ASP A 8 -8.67 -13.91 -1.62
C ASP A 8 -8.11 -12.52 -1.31
N ILE A 9 -8.77 -11.45 -1.79
CA ILE A 9 -8.42 -10.06 -1.45
C ILE A 9 -9.63 -9.31 -0.90
N TRP A 10 -9.44 -8.71 0.27
CA TRP A 10 -10.36 -7.76 0.88
C TRP A 10 -9.66 -6.44 1.20
N HIS A 11 -10.45 -5.43 1.50
CA HIS A 11 -9.94 -4.20 2.08
C HIS A 11 -10.82 -3.64 3.19
N LEU A 12 -10.19 -2.81 4.02
CA LEU A 12 -10.84 -1.94 4.98
C LEU A 12 -10.33 -0.52 4.78
N GLN A 13 -11.24 0.43 4.56
CA GLN A 13 -10.89 1.84 4.47
C GLN A 13 -11.16 2.53 5.81
N HIS A 14 -10.23 3.39 6.22
CA HIS A 14 -10.35 4.18 7.44
C HIS A 14 -10.11 5.66 7.11
N HIS A 15 -10.98 6.54 7.63
CA HIS A 15 -10.89 7.97 7.45
C HIS A 15 -10.33 8.63 8.70
N PHE A 16 -9.36 9.53 8.54
CA PHE A 16 -8.72 10.23 9.64
C PHE A 16 -8.25 11.62 9.19
N VAL A 17 -7.70 12.39 10.11
CA VAL A 17 -7.13 13.71 9.82
C VAL A 17 -5.61 13.61 9.89
N ALA A 18 -4.95 13.90 8.77
CA ALA A 18 -3.49 14.00 8.68
C ALA A 18 -3.12 15.46 8.39
N SER A 19 -2.38 16.11 9.28
CA SER A 19 -1.95 17.52 9.12
C SER A 19 -3.10 18.47 8.74
N GLY A 20 -4.27 18.31 9.38
CA GLY A 20 -5.47 19.10 9.12
C GLY A 20 -6.28 18.69 7.89
N LEU A 21 -5.81 17.72 7.10
CA LEU A 21 -6.50 17.21 5.92
C LEU A 21 -7.29 15.94 6.25
N ARG A 22 -8.59 15.92 5.92
CA ARG A 22 -9.39 14.69 5.95
C ARG A 22 -8.95 13.78 4.81
N VAL A 23 -8.37 12.65 5.16
CA VAL A 23 -7.85 11.65 4.23
C VAL A 23 -8.38 10.27 4.58
N SER A 24 -8.19 9.32 3.67
CA SER A 24 -8.43 7.91 3.97
C SER A 24 -7.14 7.12 3.78
N SER A 25 -6.93 6.09 4.60
CA SER A 25 -6.01 4.99 4.30
C SER A 25 -6.80 3.70 4.08
N ARG A 26 -6.16 2.70 3.48
CA ARG A 26 -6.74 1.39 3.20
C ARG A 26 -5.79 0.30 3.64
N MET A 27 -6.27 -0.54 4.53
CA MET A 27 -5.67 -1.84 4.78
C MET A 27 -6.14 -2.82 3.71
N THR A 28 -5.18 -3.49 3.08
CA THR A 28 -5.45 -4.60 2.15
C THR A 28 -5.19 -5.91 2.88
N ILE A 29 -6.07 -6.87 2.71
CA ILE A 29 -6.03 -8.18 3.34
C ILE A 29 -5.93 -9.19 2.21
N VAL A 30 -4.88 -10.01 2.25
CA VAL A 30 -4.70 -11.15 1.34
C VAL A 30 -4.81 -12.43 2.15
N ARG A 31 -5.62 -13.37 1.70
CA ARG A 31 -5.59 -14.74 2.20
C ARG A 31 -4.60 -15.54 1.35
N LEU A 32 -3.55 -16.02 1.97
CA LEU A 32 -2.50 -16.80 1.32
C LEU A 32 -2.97 -18.24 1.04
N GLN A 33 -2.23 -18.97 0.23
CA GLN A 33 -2.53 -20.39 -0.08
C GLN A 33 -2.60 -21.29 1.15
N ASP A 34 -1.86 -20.97 2.22
CA ASP A 34 -1.91 -21.69 3.49
C ASP A 34 -3.11 -21.29 4.37
N SER A 35 -4.04 -20.50 3.83
CA SER A 35 -5.22 -19.92 4.51
C SER A 35 -4.90 -18.91 5.61
N SER A 36 -3.63 -18.55 5.81
CA SER A 36 -3.28 -17.44 6.70
C SER A 36 -3.55 -16.09 6.04
N LEU A 37 -3.70 -15.05 6.86
CA LEU A 37 -3.96 -13.69 6.41
C LEU A 37 -2.69 -12.84 6.50
N TRP A 38 -2.47 -12.09 5.44
CA TRP A 38 -1.45 -11.08 5.29
C TRP A 38 -2.11 -9.70 5.21
N LEU A 39 -1.82 -8.85 6.19
CA LEU A 39 -2.38 -7.50 6.31
C LEU A 39 -1.36 -6.46 5.88
N HIS A 40 -1.75 -5.56 4.99
CA HIS A 40 -0.88 -4.53 4.45
C HIS A 40 -1.44 -3.13 4.64
N SER A 41 -0.57 -2.20 5.05
CA SER A 41 -0.92 -0.82 5.44
C SER A 41 -2.05 -0.79 6.47
N PRO A 42 -1.78 -1.24 7.71
CA PRO A 42 -2.82 -1.40 8.72
C PRO A 42 -3.61 -0.13 9.00
N VAL A 43 -4.87 -0.32 9.37
CA VAL A 43 -5.78 0.71 9.87
C VAL A 43 -6.39 0.22 11.20
N PRO A 44 -7.04 1.08 12.01
CA PRO A 44 -7.63 0.65 13.26
C PRO A 44 -8.65 -0.49 13.08
N VAL A 45 -8.53 -1.52 13.91
CA VAL A 45 -9.33 -2.75 13.85
C VAL A 45 -10.36 -2.75 14.97
N SER A 46 -11.62 -2.49 14.63
CA SER A 46 -12.74 -2.66 15.57
C SER A 46 -12.99 -4.13 15.90
N ALA A 47 -13.67 -4.42 17.02
CA ALA A 47 -14.06 -5.78 17.39
C ALA A 47 -14.82 -6.53 16.26
N ALA A 48 -15.74 -5.84 15.57
CA ALA A 48 -16.46 -6.44 14.44
C ALA A 48 -15.52 -6.83 13.27
N VAL A 49 -14.53 -5.98 12.96
CA VAL A 49 -13.52 -6.29 11.93
C VAL A 49 -12.62 -7.43 12.38
N HIS A 50 -12.22 -7.46 13.66
CA HIS A 50 -11.45 -8.56 14.23
C HIS A 50 -12.16 -9.91 14.04
N SER A 51 -13.46 -9.97 14.39
CA SER A 51 -14.26 -11.18 14.17
C SER A 51 -14.38 -11.55 12.68
N GLN A 52 -14.49 -10.56 11.78
CA GLN A 52 -14.49 -10.83 10.33
C GLN A 52 -13.15 -11.41 9.86
N LEU A 53 -12.02 -10.89 10.35
CA LEU A 53 -10.70 -11.42 10.02
C LEU A 53 -10.54 -12.84 10.55
N ALA A 54 -10.91 -13.10 11.81
CA ALA A 54 -10.85 -14.43 12.39
C ALA A 54 -11.67 -15.48 11.62
N ALA A 55 -12.81 -15.07 11.03
CA ALA A 55 -13.61 -15.94 10.18
C ALA A 55 -12.99 -16.19 8.79
N LEU A 56 -12.11 -15.30 8.30
CA LEU A 56 -11.42 -15.45 7.02
C LEU A 56 -10.17 -16.33 7.14
N GLY A 57 -9.46 -16.27 8.26
CA GLY A 57 -8.23 -17.03 8.51
C GLY A 57 -7.41 -16.47 9.67
N ASN A 58 -6.31 -17.15 10.01
CA ASN A 58 -5.40 -16.68 11.06
C ASN A 58 -4.54 -15.52 10.54
N VAL A 59 -4.57 -14.36 11.22
CA VAL A 59 -3.68 -13.23 10.88
C VAL A 59 -2.25 -13.60 11.28
N ARG A 60 -1.42 -13.86 10.28
CA ARG A 60 -0.04 -14.33 10.49
C ARG A 60 1.00 -13.27 10.17
N TYR A 61 0.65 -12.31 9.32
CA TYR A 61 1.58 -11.27 8.86
C TYR A 61 0.95 -9.88 8.87
N ILE A 62 1.68 -8.92 9.43
CA ILE A 62 1.36 -7.49 9.35
C ILE A 62 2.51 -6.81 8.64
N VAL A 63 2.21 -6.05 7.58
CA VAL A 63 3.21 -5.38 6.74
C VAL A 63 2.97 -3.88 6.72
N ALA A 64 3.95 -3.14 7.23
CA ALA A 64 4.06 -1.70 7.09
C ALA A 64 4.91 -1.37 5.83
N PRO A 65 4.27 -0.98 4.72
CA PRO A 65 4.90 -1.04 3.40
C PRO A 65 5.83 0.13 3.07
N SER A 66 5.89 1.14 3.93
CA SER A 66 6.72 2.33 3.72
C SER A 66 7.00 3.05 5.03
N LYS A 67 7.87 4.05 4.97
CA LYS A 67 8.14 4.97 6.09
C LYS A 67 7.01 5.98 6.35
N THR A 68 5.90 5.90 5.62
CA THR A 68 4.76 6.83 5.73
C THR A 68 3.45 6.12 6.06
N HIS A 69 3.28 4.83 5.73
CA HIS A 69 2.09 4.03 6.03
C HIS A 69 2.28 3.10 7.23
N HIS A 70 2.60 3.68 8.40
CA HIS A 70 2.85 2.94 9.64
C HIS A 70 2.07 3.45 10.85
N LEU A 71 1.17 4.43 10.67
CA LEU A 71 0.53 5.15 11.77
C LEU A 71 -0.22 4.22 12.72
N PHE A 72 -0.99 3.28 12.16
CA PHE A 72 -1.86 2.37 12.91
C PHE A 72 -1.26 0.98 13.15
N VAL A 73 0.03 0.80 12.85
CA VAL A 73 0.73 -0.48 13.07
C VAL A 73 0.68 -0.92 14.54
N PRO A 74 0.93 -0.05 15.55
CA PRO A 74 0.87 -0.48 16.95
C PRO A 74 -0.50 -1.04 17.36
N GLU A 75 -1.58 -0.36 16.95
CA GLU A 75 -2.95 -0.80 17.25
C GLU A 75 -3.26 -2.14 16.58
N CYS A 76 -2.79 -2.34 15.34
CA CYS A 76 -2.98 -3.61 14.64
C CYS A 76 -2.17 -4.75 15.27
N VAL A 77 -0.94 -4.49 15.71
CA VAL A 77 -0.11 -5.49 16.41
C VAL A 77 -0.73 -5.85 17.76
N ALA A 78 -1.25 -4.87 18.50
CA ALA A 78 -1.97 -5.13 19.75
C ALA A 78 -3.22 -6.00 19.53
N ALA A 79 -3.90 -5.86 18.39
CA ALA A 79 -5.06 -6.69 18.02
C ALA A 79 -4.68 -8.12 17.58
N PHE A 80 -3.46 -8.32 17.11
CA PHE A 80 -2.94 -9.61 16.61
C PHE A 80 -1.50 -9.85 17.11
N PRO A 81 -1.30 -10.10 18.41
CA PRO A 81 0.02 -10.17 19.02
C PRO A 81 0.90 -11.31 18.48
N ASP A 82 0.29 -12.38 17.96
CA ASP A 82 0.99 -13.53 17.39
C ASP A 82 1.42 -13.32 15.93
N ALA A 83 0.98 -12.25 15.28
CA ALA A 83 1.33 -11.96 13.90
C ALA A 83 2.77 -11.44 13.79
N ALA A 84 3.52 -11.96 12.82
CA ALA A 84 4.85 -11.45 12.53
C ALA A 84 4.74 -10.06 11.87
N LEU A 85 5.45 -9.09 12.43
CA LEU A 85 5.48 -7.72 11.94
C LEU A 85 6.65 -7.52 10.99
N PHE A 86 6.36 -7.02 9.79
CA PHE A 86 7.35 -6.63 8.79
C PHE A 86 7.23 -5.15 8.44
N GLY A 87 8.36 -4.50 8.20
CA GLY A 87 8.44 -3.09 7.84
C GLY A 87 9.37 -2.82 6.68
N ALA A 88 9.06 -1.79 5.89
CA ALA A 88 9.92 -1.35 4.81
C ALA A 88 11.31 -0.90 5.30
N PRO A 89 12.34 -0.94 4.42
CA PRO A 89 13.70 -0.53 4.77
C PRO A 89 13.80 0.85 5.41
N GLY A 90 14.42 0.90 6.58
CA GLY A 90 14.62 2.11 7.40
C GLY A 90 13.42 2.52 8.24
N LEU A 91 12.31 1.77 8.23
CA LEU A 91 11.16 2.06 9.09
C LEU A 91 11.50 1.86 10.58
N LEU A 92 12.33 0.87 10.91
CA LEU A 92 12.73 0.60 12.31
C LEU A 92 13.45 1.80 12.94
N HIS A 93 14.28 2.51 12.17
CA HIS A 93 14.91 3.75 12.66
C HIS A 93 13.91 4.86 12.98
N LYS A 94 12.79 4.92 12.25
CA LYS A 94 11.72 5.90 12.49
C LYS A 94 10.76 5.46 13.60
N ARG A 95 10.62 4.15 13.81
CA ARG A 95 9.73 3.51 14.78
C ARG A 95 10.49 2.54 15.67
N PRO A 96 11.45 3.03 16.50
CA PRO A 96 12.22 2.18 17.41
C PRO A 96 11.35 1.53 18.49
N ASP A 97 10.11 2.01 18.68
CA ASP A 97 9.11 1.43 19.56
C ASP A 97 8.54 0.09 19.04
N LEU A 98 8.66 -0.20 17.74
CA LEU A 98 8.22 -1.46 17.11
C LEU A 98 9.35 -2.50 17.13
N THR A 99 9.76 -2.93 18.33
CA THR A 99 10.98 -3.72 18.56
C THR A 99 10.98 -5.12 17.94
N ASN A 100 9.81 -5.72 17.72
CA ASN A 100 9.65 -7.03 17.09
C ASN A 100 9.53 -6.97 15.56
N MET A 101 9.67 -5.79 14.96
CA MET A 101 9.56 -5.63 13.52
C MET A 101 10.78 -6.19 12.79
N ARG A 102 10.53 -7.09 11.84
CA ARG A 102 11.51 -7.54 10.86
C ARG A 102 11.56 -6.55 9.70
N GLU A 103 12.75 -6.15 9.27
CA GLU A 103 12.88 -5.34 8.06
C GLU A 103 12.69 -6.23 6.81
N LEU A 104 11.90 -5.75 5.85
CA LEU A 104 11.72 -6.42 4.57
C LEU A 104 13.04 -6.42 3.79
N SER A 105 13.41 -7.57 3.24
CA SER A 105 14.53 -7.70 2.31
C SER A 105 14.08 -7.49 0.86
N ARG A 106 15.01 -7.31 -0.08
CA ARG A 106 14.66 -7.24 -1.52
C ARG A 106 14.09 -8.54 -2.07
N SER A 107 14.37 -9.66 -1.42
CA SER A 107 13.81 -10.96 -1.74
C SER A 107 12.44 -11.11 -1.07
N VAL A 108 11.49 -11.70 -1.78
CA VAL A 108 10.19 -12.03 -1.21
C VAL A 108 10.36 -13.12 -0.16
N GLU A 109 9.71 -12.96 1.00
CA GLU A 109 9.74 -13.98 2.05
C GLU A 109 9.07 -15.28 1.57
N PRO A 110 9.68 -16.46 1.82
CA PRO A 110 9.14 -17.75 1.39
C PRO A 110 7.68 -17.99 1.79
N GLU A 111 7.27 -17.43 2.94
CA GLU A 111 5.96 -17.54 3.54
C GLU A 111 4.82 -17.04 2.64
N TRP A 112 5.07 -16.01 1.82
CA TRP A 112 4.06 -15.46 0.90
C TRP A 112 4.53 -15.40 -0.55
N ALA A 113 5.74 -15.88 -0.86
CA ALA A 113 6.31 -15.85 -2.22
C ALA A 113 5.49 -16.60 -3.27
N ARG A 114 4.63 -17.53 -2.87
CA ARG A 114 3.71 -18.21 -3.79
C ARG A 114 2.59 -17.32 -4.29
N ASP A 115 2.13 -16.37 -3.47
CA ASP A 115 0.96 -15.54 -3.75
C ASP A 115 1.33 -14.11 -4.12
N LEU A 116 2.44 -13.60 -3.56
CA LEU A 116 2.87 -12.22 -3.68
C LEU A 116 4.27 -12.13 -4.29
N ASP A 117 4.47 -11.20 -5.22
CA ASP A 117 5.77 -10.63 -5.55
C ASP A 117 5.86 -9.21 -4.99
N GLN A 118 7.08 -8.68 -4.91
CA GLN A 118 7.31 -7.34 -4.40
C GLN A 118 8.36 -6.58 -5.19
N THR A 119 8.28 -5.26 -5.17
CA THR A 119 9.32 -4.37 -5.71
C THR A 119 9.52 -3.21 -4.77
N PHE A 120 10.76 -3.07 -4.27
CA PHE A 120 11.16 -1.85 -3.57
C PHE A 120 11.27 -0.73 -4.59
N PHE A 121 10.53 0.34 -4.35
CA PHE A 121 10.58 1.52 -5.20
C PHE A 121 11.79 2.38 -4.81
N ASP A 122 12.90 2.16 -5.52
CA ASP A 122 14.12 2.90 -5.32
C ASP A 122 14.01 4.34 -5.87
N GLY A 123 14.93 5.21 -5.46
CA GLY A 123 15.01 6.59 -5.93
C GLY A 123 14.18 7.60 -5.13
N ILE A 124 13.33 7.15 -4.20
CA ILE A 124 12.55 8.00 -3.29
C ILE A 124 12.85 7.61 -1.83
N PRO A 125 14.06 7.92 -1.31
CA PRO A 125 14.51 7.44 -0.01
C PRO A 125 13.64 7.92 1.15
N PHE A 126 12.86 9.00 0.99
CA PHE A 126 11.93 9.45 2.01
C PHE A 126 10.81 8.43 2.27
N GLY A 127 10.28 7.81 1.21
CA GLY A 127 9.18 6.85 1.30
C GLY A 127 9.65 5.42 1.53
N ASN A 128 10.66 4.96 0.77
CA ASN A 128 11.07 3.56 0.68
C ASN A 128 9.86 2.62 0.59
N GLU A 129 8.96 2.88 -0.35
CA GLU A 129 7.76 2.07 -0.50
C GLU A 129 8.08 0.69 -1.11
N THR A 130 7.46 -0.35 -0.57
CA THR A 130 7.38 -1.67 -1.19
C THR A 130 6.04 -1.81 -1.89
N VAL A 131 6.08 -1.96 -3.22
CA VAL A 131 4.92 -2.25 -4.06
C VAL A 131 4.74 -3.75 -4.16
N TRP A 132 3.50 -4.22 -4.11
CA TRP A 132 3.19 -5.65 -4.10
C TRP A 132 2.36 -6.06 -5.31
N PHE A 133 2.57 -7.27 -5.80
CA PHE A 133 1.78 -7.88 -6.86
C PHE A 133 1.21 -9.21 -6.37
N HIS A 134 -0.12 -9.28 -6.23
CA HIS A 134 -0.83 -10.53 -5.96
C HIS A 134 -1.06 -11.29 -7.25
N LYS A 135 -0.33 -12.40 -7.41
CA LYS A 135 -0.27 -13.21 -8.64
C LYS A 135 -1.62 -13.82 -8.98
N PRO A 136 -2.35 -14.48 -8.05
CA PRO A 136 -3.58 -15.18 -8.40
C PRO A 136 -4.68 -14.27 -8.95
N SER A 137 -4.79 -13.04 -8.44
CA SER A 137 -5.85 -12.11 -8.85
C SER A 137 -5.39 -11.04 -9.85
N GLY A 138 -4.11 -11.01 -10.21
CA GLY A 138 -3.53 -9.95 -11.03
C GLY A 138 -3.67 -8.55 -10.40
N THR A 139 -3.50 -8.42 -9.09
CA THR A 139 -3.72 -7.14 -8.38
C THR A 139 -2.41 -6.51 -7.94
N LEU A 140 -2.14 -5.29 -8.41
CA LEU A 140 -1.08 -4.44 -7.89
C LEU A 140 -1.57 -3.71 -6.63
N ILE A 141 -0.76 -3.66 -5.58
CA ILE A 141 -1.06 -2.99 -4.32
C ILE A 141 0.01 -1.92 -4.08
N VAL A 142 -0.43 -0.67 -3.98
CA VAL A 142 0.42 0.53 -3.82
C VAL A 142 -0.10 1.40 -2.68
N THR A 143 0.77 2.21 -2.09
CA THR A 143 0.43 3.18 -1.05
C THR A 143 0.55 4.63 -1.53
N ASP A 144 1.59 5.35 -1.10
CA ASP A 144 1.77 6.78 -1.42
C ASP A 144 2.32 7.02 -2.82
N LEU A 145 3.07 6.05 -3.37
CA LEU A 145 3.69 6.16 -4.69
C LEU A 145 2.67 6.54 -5.76
N CYS A 146 1.49 5.91 -5.74
CA CYS A 146 0.38 6.19 -6.63
C CYS A 146 -0.89 6.40 -5.82
N GLN A 147 -1.55 7.54 -6.02
CA GLN A 147 -2.79 7.86 -5.33
C GLN A 147 -3.89 8.18 -6.33
N TYR A 148 -5.13 7.96 -5.93
CA TYR A 148 -6.30 8.31 -6.73
C TYR A 148 -7.46 8.74 -5.83
N TRP A 149 -7.72 10.05 -5.81
CA TRP A 149 -8.73 10.67 -4.96
C TRP A 149 -9.95 11.04 -5.80
N GLN A 150 -11.09 10.38 -5.55
CA GLN A 150 -12.35 10.62 -6.27
C GLN A 150 -13.54 10.75 -5.31
N GLY A 151 -14.70 11.05 -5.91
CA GLY A 151 -15.97 11.12 -5.21
C GLY A 151 -16.09 12.35 -4.31
N ASP A 152 -16.86 12.22 -3.24
CA ASP A 152 -17.08 13.33 -2.32
C ASP A 152 -15.93 13.46 -1.32
N LEU A 153 -15.23 14.57 -1.44
CA LEU A 153 -14.07 14.96 -0.66
C LEU A 153 -14.36 16.31 0.00
N SER A 154 -13.80 16.56 1.18
CA SER A 154 -13.87 17.89 1.79
C SER A 154 -13.25 18.96 0.86
N PHE A 155 -13.63 20.23 1.00
CA PHE A 155 -13.08 21.30 0.17
C PHE A 155 -11.54 21.33 0.18
N ALA A 156 -10.93 21.21 1.37
CA ALA A 156 -9.48 21.14 1.53
C ALA A 156 -8.87 19.90 0.82
N ALA A 157 -9.51 18.73 0.92
CA ALA A 157 -9.07 17.52 0.23
C ALA A 157 -9.20 17.63 -1.30
N LYS A 158 -10.28 18.25 -1.80
CA LYS A 158 -10.46 18.55 -3.23
C LYS A 158 -9.35 19.47 -3.74
N ALA A 159 -9.05 20.55 -3.00
CA ALA A 159 -7.98 21.48 -3.34
C ALA A 159 -6.62 20.79 -3.35
N PHE A 160 -6.29 20.04 -2.29
CA PHE A 160 -5.04 19.30 -2.19
C PHE A 160 -4.87 18.27 -3.30
N ALA A 161 -5.87 17.42 -3.55
CA ALA A 161 -5.81 16.41 -4.61
C ALA A 161 -5.68 17.02 -6.02
N SER A 162 -6.31 18.20 -6.24
CA SER A 162 -6.14 18.94 -7.50
C SER A 162 -4.71 19.46 -7.64
N PHE A 163 -4.17 20.04 -6.57
CA PHE A 163 -2.81 20.55 -6.50
C PHE A 163 -1.75 19.46 -6.65
N THR A 164 -1.93 18.28 -6.05
CA THR A 164 -0.99 17.17 -6.20
C THR A 164 -1.20 16.36 -7.47
N GLY A 165 -2.32 16.58 -8.17
CA GLY A 165 -2.61 16.02 -9.48
C GLY A 165 -3.28 14.65 -9.46
N VAL A 166 -3.78 14.20 -8.30
CA VAL A 166 -4.40 12.87 -8.09
C VAL A 166 -5.93 12.91 -7.99
N ARG A 167 -6.53 14.09 -8.17
CA ARG A 167 -8.00 14.22 -8.21
C ARG A 167 -8.55 13.63 -9.50
N ASN A 168 -9.51 12.70 -9.38
CA ASN A 168 -10.21 12.06 -10.49
C ASN A 168 -9.29 11.35 -11.50
N ARG A 169 -8.08 10.95 -11.07
CA ARG A 169 -7.14 10.13 -11.85
C ARG A 169 -6.08 9.49 -10.96
N LEU A 170 -5.62 8.30 -11.34
CA LEU A 170 -4.42 7.70 -10.76
C LEU A 170 -3.18 8.47 -11.23
N ALA A 171 -2.35 8.90 -10.29
CA ALA A 171 -1.07 9.52 -10.60
C ALA A 171 -0.08 9.35 -9.44
N VAL A 172 1.21 9.46 -9.75
CA VAL A 172 2.22 9.78 -8.74
C VAL A 172 1.97 11.23 -8.31
N PRO A 173 1.64 11.54 -7.05
CA PRO A 173 1.33 12.90 -6.63
C PRO A 173 2.58 13.80 -6.76
N ARG A 174 2.39 15.09 -7.06
CA ARG A 174 3.51 16.06 -7.17
C ARG A 174 4.41 16.09 -5.93
N THR A 175 3.82 15.91 -4.75
CA THR A 175 4.54 15.81 -3.47
C THR A 175 5.54 14.66 -3.45
N ILE A 176 5.22 13.51 -4.03
CA ILE A 176 6.14 12.37 -4.16
C ILE A 176 7.19 12.63 -5.24
N ARG A 177 6.79 13.26 -6.36
CA ARG A 177 7.73 13.61 -7.44
C ARG A 177 8.85 14.53 -6.96
N TRP A 178 8.55 15.47 -6.06
CA TRP A 178 9.56 16.37 -5.46
C TRP A 178 10.53 15.67 -4.51
N LEU A 179 10.18 14.47 -4.03
CA LEU A 179 11.02 13.67 -3.13
C LEU A 179 11.93 12.68 -3.88
N VAL A 180 11.84 12.62 -5.21
CA VAL A 180 12.74 11.81 -6.04
C VAL A 180 14.16 12.37 -5.93
N ARG A 181 15.10 11.52 -5.49
CA ARG A 181 16.53 11.85 -5.36
C ARG A 181 17.40 11.14 -6.38
N ASP A 182 16.97 9.97 -6.84
CA ASP A 182 17.60 9.23 -7.93
C ASP A 182 16.53 8.85 -8.95
N ARG A 183 16.52 9.58 -10.06
CA ARG A 183 15.52 9.41 -11.12
C ARG A 183 15.77 8.15 -11.94
N ALA A 184 17.04 7.76 -12.11
CA ALA A 184 17.39 6.54 -12.83
C ALA A 184 16.89 5.30 -12.06
N ALA A 185 17.12 5.26 -10.75
CA ALA A 185 16.62 4.20 -9.89
C ALA A 185 15.08 4.16 -9.84
N ALA A 186 14.43 5.32 -9.78
CA ALA A 186 12.96 5.41 -9.85
C ALA A 186 12.41 4.88 -11.17
N ARG A 187 13.06 5.20 -12.30
CA ARG A 187 12.68 4.70 -13.64
C ARG A 187 12.84 3.19 -13.74
N ILE A 188 13.94 2.64 -13.23
CA ILE A 188 14.17 1.18 -13.19
C ILE A 188 13.10 0.49 -12.33
N SER A 189 12.76 1.07 -11.17
CA SER A 189 11.72 0.53 -10.29
C SER A 189 10.33 0.57 -10.94
N ALA A 190 10.01 1.67 -11.62
CA ALA A 190 8.76 1.81 -12.37
C ALA A 190 8.66 0.79 -13.50
N ALA A 191 9.75 0.56 -14.25
CA ALA A 191 9.80 -0.44 -15.30
C ALA A 191 9.53 -1.87 -14.76
N LYS A 192 10.20 -2.25 -13.66
CA LYS A 192 9.97 -3.55 -12.99
C LYS A 192 8.51 -3.75 -12.58
N ILE A 193 7.87 -2.71 -12.06
CA ILE A 193 6.44 -2.79 -11.69
C ILE A 193 5.56 -2.96 -12.93
N LEU A 194 5.91 -2.30 -14.04
CA LEU A 194 5.19 -2.43 -15.32
C LEU A 194 5.44 -3.76 -16.04
N ASP A 195 6.38 -4.59 -15.57
CA ASP A 195 6.56 -5.96 -16.05
C ASP A 195 5.56 -6.93 -15.41
N TYR A 196 4.92 -6.57 -14.30
CA TYR A 196 3.86 -7.39 -13.71
C TYR A 196 2.60 -7.38 -14.58
N PRO A 197 1.94 -8.53 -14.80
CA PRO A 197 0.72 -8.63 -15.60
C PRO A 197 -0.54 -8.28 -14.77
N PHE A 198 -0.54 -7.12 -14.11
CA PHE A 198 -1.67 -6.71 -13.28
C PHE A 198 -2.82 -6.14 -14.11
N VAL A 199 -4.04 -6.46 -13.67
CA VAL A 199 -5.31 -5.98 -14.25
C VAL A 199 -6.04 -5.04 -13.31
N ARG A 200 -5.58 -4.89 -12.06
CA ARG A 200 -6.18 -4.05 -11.02
C ARG A 200 -5.11 -3.36 -10.19
N VAL A 201 -5.44 -2.17 -9.67
CA VAL A 201 -4.59 -1.46 -8.71
C VAL A 201 -5.38 -1.06 -7.47
N VAL A 202 -4.93 -1.54 -6.31
CA VAL A 202 -5.41 -1.11 -5.00
C VAL A 202 -4.47 -0.02 -4.50
N THR A 203 -5.00 1.19 -4.30
CA THR A 203 -4.27 2.29 -3.66
C THR A 203 -4.60 2.37 -2.17
N ALA A 204 -3.72 2.96 -1.35
CA ALA A 204 -4.06 3.25 0.04
C ALA A 204 -5.12 4.38 0.16
N HIS A 205 -5.15 5.30 -0.80
CA HIS A 205 -5.96 6.52 -0.72
C HIS A 205 -7.15 6.49 -1.68
N ASN A 206 -8.34 6.36 -1.09
CA ASN A 206 -9.64 6.58 -1.73
C ASN A 206 -10.04 5.54 -2.80
N ALA A 207 -9.50 5.55 -4.01
CA ALA A 207 -10.02 4.71 -5.11
C ALA A 207 -9.31 3.36 -5.29
N ILE A 208 -9.97 2.41 -5.94
CA ILE A 208 -9.38 1.21 -6.55
C ILE A 208 -9.58 1.37 -8.06
N VAL A 209 -8.58 1.01 -8.86
CA VAL A 209 -8.66 1.02 -10.33
C VAL A 209 -8.85 -0.41 -10.81
N GLU A 210 -10.02 -0.70 -11.38
CA GLU A 210 -10.36 -2.03 -11.91
C GLU A 210 -10.32 -2.08 -13.45
N ASP A 211 -10.63 -0.95 -14.10
CA ASP A 211 -10.60 -0.83 -15.55
C ASP A 211 -9.30 -0.16 -16.02
N ASP A 212 -8.69 -0.71 -17.07
CA ASP A 212 -7.46 -0.19 -17.71
C ASP A 212 -6.33 0.13 -16.72
N ALA A 213 -6.23 -0.66 -15.64
CA ALA A 213 -5.34 -0.36 -14.53
C ALA A 213 -3.87 -0.29 -14.95
N TYR A 214 -3.44 -1.16 -15.88
CA TYR A 214 -2.12 -1.12 -16.48
C TYR A 214 -1.82 0.23 -17.17
N ALA A 215 -2.73 0.67 -18.03
CA ALA A 215 -2.59 1.93 -18.76
C ALA A 215 -2.57 3.13 -17.79
N ALA A 216 -3.39 3.10 -16.75
CA ALA A 216 -3.42 4.12 -15.71
C ALA A 216 -2.08 4.22 -14.95
N VAL A 217 -1.48 3.08 -14.56
CA VAL A 217 -0.16 3.05 -13.88
C VAL A 217 0.94 3.48 -14.82
N LYS A 218 0.97 2.98 -16.06
CA LYS A 218 1.95 3.39 -17.08
C LYS A 218 1.93 4.91 -17.28
N LYS A 219 0.75 5.50 -17.38
CA LYS A 219 0.58 6.95 -17.48
C LYS A 219 1.04 7.68 -16.21
N ALA A 220 0.76 7.12 -15.03
CA ALA A 220 1.22 7.69 -13.76
C ALA A 220 2.75 7.71 -13.66
N PHE A 221 3.41 6.64 -14.10
CA PHE A 221 4.86 6.46 -14.05
C PHE A 221 5.63 7.21 -15.14
N ALA A 222 4.97 7.69 -16.19
CA ALA A 222 5.59 8.52 -17.22
C ALA A 222 6.30 9.77 -16.66
N CYS A 223 5.99 10.19 -15.43
CA CYS A 223 6.75 11.26 -14.77
C CYS A 223 8.22 10.91 -14.50
N PHE A 224 8.61 9.64 -14.53
CA PHE A 224 10.00 9.19 -14.34
C PHE A 224 10.80 9.08 -15.65
N ASP A 225 10.16 9.26 -16.81
CA ASP A 225 10.75 9.01 -18.14
C ASP A 225 11.50 10.22 -18.75
N GLY A 226 11.71 11.33 -18.02
CA GLY A 226 12.36 12.54 -18.52
C GLY A 226 13.62 12.95 -17.75
N ASN A 227 14.58 13.57 -18.46
CA ASN A 227 15.75 14.28 -17.90
C ASN A 227 15.34 15.52 -17.10
#